data_AF-A0A925SJC8-F1
#
_entry.id   AF-A0A925SJC8-F1
#
_cell.length_a   1.000
_cell.length_b   1.000
_cell.length_c   1.000
_cell.angle_alpha   90.00
_cell.angle_beta   90.00
_cell.angle_gamma   90.00
#
_symmetry.space_group_name_H-M   'P 1'
#
loop_
_entity.id
_entity.type
_entity.pdbx_description
1 polymer ?
#
loop_
_entity_poly.entity_id
_entity_poly.type
_entity_poly.pdbx_seq_one_letter_code
_entity_poly.pdbx_strand_id
1 'polypeptide(L)'
;MHFRFCLRLWAMTFAALFLAFVRVTANDVSPAPVPNEAVCVGCRGSGICGGNGCKEGQAICPATCLKRDGPGWIKKKIDGYPDDYIWQEFKWKMEDGRTGYQWFSQHHAGELIELEPNGKPVSRGRCPTCEGDSRVTCKVCKGSTRCPACVGLGKFIRGKNLFTLTDLQGRALEAAVLGRTAETVTVLRLADEQVFGIPAKNLNAESLAMLDKAFPVTPSTRQ
;
A
#
# COMPACT_ATOMS: atom_id res chain seq x y z
N MET A 1 -6.60 31.94 -64.65
CA MET A 1 -5.49 32.84 -64.32
C MET A 1 -4.75 32.28 -63.12
N HIS A 2 -3.51 31.88 -63.36
CA HIS A 2 -2.59 31.30 -62.39
C HIS A 2 -2.00 32.37 -61.47
N PHE A 3 -1.86 32.08 -60.19
CA PHE A 3 -0.76 32.64 -59.40
C PHE A 3 -0.18 31.58 -58.47
N ARG A 4 0.93 31.00 -58.95
CA ARG A 4 1.93 30.30 -58.15
C ARG A 4 2.83 31.35 -57.50
N PHE A 5 3.13 31.24 -56.22
CA PHE A 5 4.33 31.81 -55.59
C PHE A 5 4.70 30.89 -54.41
N CYS A 6 5.69 30.01 -54.58
CA CYS A 6 7.12 30.24 -54.35
C CYS A 6 7.51 30.41 -52.87
N LEU A 7 8.20 29.37 -52.40
CA LEU A 7 9.48 29.44 -51.70
C LEU A 7 9.55 30.28 -50.41
N ARG A 8 9.70 29.59 -49.28
CA ARG A 8 10.74 29.94 -48.29
C ARG A 8 11.08 28.73 -47.45
N LEU A 9 12.09 28.01 -47.94
CA LEU A 9 13.08 27.31 -47.12
C LEU A 9 13.58 28.28 -46.05
N TRP A 10 13.24 28.04 -44.78
CA TRP A 10 14.04 28.50 -43.66
C TRP A 10 14.47 27.27 -42.88
N ALA A 11 15.67 26.83 -43.22
CA ALA A 11 16.51 26.07 -42.33
C ALA A 11 16.78 26.92 -41.08
N MET A 12 16.35 26.44 -39.92
CA MET A 12 16.95 26.81 -38.65
C MET A 12 17.20 25.54 -37.85
N THR A 13 18.41 25.03 -38.08
CA THR A 13 19.30 24.44 -37.10
C THR A 13 19.05 25.00 -35.70
N PHE A 14 18.15 24.38 -34.94
CA PHE A 14 18.10 24.57 -33.50
C PHE A 14 19.13 23.64 -32.87
N ALA A 15 20.15 24.29 -32.33
CA ALA A 15 21.26 23.71 -31.61
C ALA A 15 20.78 22.65 -30.61
N ALA A 16 21.41 21.47 -30.70
CA ALA A 16 21.41 20.45 -29.67
C ALA A 16 22.04 21.04 -28.39
N LEU A 17 21.25 21.76 -27.62
CA LEU A 17 21.59 22.13 -26.25
C LEU A 17 21.39 20.86 -25.43
N PHE A 18 22.48 20.10 -25.31
CA PHE A 18 22.64 19.03 -24.34
C PHE A 18 22.29 19.56 -22.94
N LEU A 19 21.03 19.39 -22.54
CA LEU A 19 20.63 19.39 -21.15
C LEU A 19 21.30 18.17 -20.52
N ALA A 20 22.54 18.37 -20.05
CA ALA A 20 23.16 17.51 -19.08
C ALA A 20 22.27 17.56 -17.83
N PHE A 21 21.29 16.66 -17.77
CA PHE A 21 20.56 16.35 -16.56
C PHE A 21 21.60 15.88 -15.54
N VAL A 22 22.00 16.79 -14.66
CA VAL A 22 22.64 16.44 -13.40
C VAL A 22 21.65 15.55 -12.68
N ARG A 23 21.84 14.23 -12.79
CA ARG A 23 21.19 13.26 -11.92
C ARG A 23 21.72 13.56 -10.51
N VAL A 24 20.98 14.40 -9.78
CA VAL A 24 21.05 14.42 -8.32
C VAL A 24 20.55 13.05 -7.88
N THR A 25 21.48 12.11 -7.79
CA THR A 25 21.27 10.92 -6.97
C THR A 25 21.21 11.48 -5.56
N ALA A 26 19.98 11.62 -5.04
CA ALA A 26 19.81 11.65 -3.60
C ALA A 26 20.37 10.30 -3.13
N ASN A 27 21.66 10.29 -2.78
CA ASN A 27 22.19 9.28 -1.90
C ASN A 27 21.34 9.44 -0.65
N ASP A 28 20.36 8.56 -0.48
CA ASP A 28 19.68 8.33 0.79
C ASP A 28 20.77 7.88 1.76
N VAL A 29 21.52 8.85 2.29
CA VAL A 29 22.36 8.68 3.45
C VAL A 29 21.37 8.53 4.59
N SER A 30 20.82 7.32 4.72
CA SER A 30 20.09 6.92 5.90
C SER A 30 21.02 7.22 7.08
N PRO A 31 20.64 8.10 8.01
CA PRO A 31 21.50 8.44 9.14
C PRO A 31 21.93 7.14 9.81
N ALA A 32 23.22 7.07 10.19
CA ALA A 32 23.76 5.91 10.89
C ALA A 32 22.82 5.57 12.07
N PRO A 33 22.41 4.31 12.23
CA PRO A 33 21.46 3.92 13.25
C PRO A 33 21.99 4.35 14.62
N VAL A 34 21.16 5.09 15.36
CA VAL A 34 21.46 5.45 16.75
C VAL A 34 21.64 4.14 17.53
N PRO A 35 22.64 3.98 18.42
CA PRO A 35 23.03 2.69 19.02
C PRO A 35 21.95 1.86 19.74
N ASN A 36 20.70 2.32 19.81
CA ASN A 36 19.58 1.68 20.50
C ASN A 36 18.27 1.72 19.71
N GLU A 37 18.32 2.04 18.42
CA GLU A 37 17.15 2.13 17.54
C GLU A 37 17.28 1.16 16.36
N ALA A 38 16.24 0.35 16.14
CA ALA A 38 16.11 -0.46 14.94
C ALA A 38 14.91 0.05 14.12
N VAL A 39 15.08 0.21 12.81
CA VAL A 39 13.99 0.63 11.93
C VAL A 39 12.92 -0.47 11.91
N CYS A 40 11.65 -0.09 12.02
CA CYS A 40 10.57 -1.07 11.90
C CYS A 40 10.47 -1.56 10.46
N VAL A 41 10.83 -2.82 10.25
CA VAL A 41 10.77 -3.50 8.95
C VAL A 41 9.38 -3.41 8.31
N GLY A 42 8.33 -3.64 9.10
CA GLY A 42 6.94 -3.69 8.61
C GLY A 42 6.41 -2.37 8.05
N CYS A 43 7.03 -1.23 8.38
CA CYS A 43 6.69 0.08 7.81
C CYS A 43 7.88 0.85 7.26
N ARG A 44 9.06 0.23 7.21
CA ARG A 44 10.33 0.84 6.77
C ARG A 44 10.57 2.23 7.37
N GLY A 45 10.39 2.38 8.68
CA GLY A 45 10.63 3.66 9.35
C GLY A 45 9.46 4.65 9.37
N SER A 46 8.45 4.48 8.50
CA SER A 46 7.39 5.49 8.37
C SER A 46 6.42 5.57 9.55
N GLY A 47 6.27 4.48 10.32
CA GLY A 47 5.22 4.34 11.33
C GLY A 47 3.82 4.16 10.74
N ILE A 48 3.64 4.36 9.44
CA ILE A 48 2.36 4.19 8.74
C ILE A 48 2.25 2.74 8.26
N CYS A 49 1.03 2.23 8.11
CA CYS A 49 0.81 0.92 7.51
C CYS A 49 1.48 0.82 6.12
N GLY A 50 2.56 0.04 6.02
CA GLY A 50 3.39 -0.11 4.82
C GLY A 50 3.05 -1.33 3.95
N GLY A 51 1.86 -1.91 4.12
CA GLY A 51 1.42 -3.01 3.24
C GLY A 51 1.40 -2.56 1.79
N ASN A 52 1.83 -3.41 0.85
CA ASN A 52 1.84 -3.07 -0.57
C ASN A 52 0.42 -2.69 -1.04
N GLY A 53 0.27 -1.49 -1.62
CA GLY A 53 -1.01 -0.94 -2.03
C GLY A 53 -1.95 -0.50 -0.89
N CYS A 54 -1.48 -0.53 0.37
CA CYS A 54 -2.23 -0.02 1.51
C CYS A 54 -1.94 1.47 1.72
N LYS A 55 -3.00 2.27 1.83
CA LYS A 55 -2.96 3.69 2.18
C LYS A 55 -4.02 3.93 3.25
N GLU A 56 -3.61 4.51 4.38
CA GLU A 56 -4.53 4.87 5.48
C GLU A 56 -5.41 3.70 5.95
N GLY A 57 -4.82 2.50 6.06
CA GLY A 57 -5.56 1.30 6.49
C GLY A 57 -6.41 0.65 5.40
N GLN A 58 -6.46 1.20 4.19
CA GLN A 58 -7.25 0.69 3.06
C GLN A 58 -6.34 0.19 1.94
N ALA A 59 -6.64 -0.97 1.38
CA ALA A 59 -6.00 -1.51 0.18
C ALA A 59 -6.89 -1.33 -1.04
N ILE A 60 -6.30 -1.28 -2.23
CA ILE A 60 -7.06 -1.34 -3.50
C ILE A 60 -7.84 -2.66 -3.54
N CYS A 61 -9.11 -2.61 -3.95
CA CYS A 61 -9.91 -3.82 -4.10
C CYS A 61 -9.23 -4.80 -5.09
N PRO A 62 -9.01 -6.08 -4.70
CA PRO A 62 -8.33 -7.04 -5.56
C PRO A 62 -9.20 -7.54 -6.72
N ALA A 63 -10.52 -7.31 -6.68
CA ALA A 63 -11.43 -7.70 -7.76
C ALA A 63 -11.24 -6.83 -9.01
N THR A 64 -11.81 -7.23 -10.14
CA THR A 64 -11.76 -6.50 -11.42
C THR A 64 -12.70 -5.28 -11.50
N CYS A 65 -13.31 -4.88 -10.39
CA CYS A 65 -14.18 -3.71 -10.35
C CYS A 65 -13.43 -2.42 -10.76
N LEU A 66 -14.21 -1.44 -11.21
CA LEU A 66 -13.73 -0.13 -11.62
C LEU A 66 -13.05 0.57 -10.43
N LYS A 67 -11.78 0.99 -10.58
CA LYS A 67 -10.99 1.60 -9.50
C LYS A 67 -10.79 3.07 -9.78
N ARG A 68 -11.11 3.94 -8.81
CA ARG A 68 -10.92 5.39 -8.95
C ARG A 68 -9.46 5.78 -9.18
N ASP A 69 -8.54 5.04 -8.58
CA ASP A 69 -7.08 5.26 -8.72
C ASP A 69 -6.46 4.41 -9.86
N GLY A 70 -7.29 3.72 -10.64
CA GLY A 70 -6.83 2.95 -11.80
C GLY A 70 -6.40 3.85 -12.97
N PRO A 71 -5.63 3.33 -13.93
CA PRO A 71 -5.31 4.08 -15.15
C PRO A 71 -6.56 4.27 -16.03
N GLY A 72 -6.52 5.22 -16.96
CA GLY A 72 -7.54 5.36 -18.02
C GLY A 72 -8.70 6.31 -17.71
N TRP A 73 -8.70 6.97 -16.54
CA TRP A 73 -9.61 8.08 -16.28
C TRP A 73 -9.20 9.31 -17.09
N ILE A 74 -10.14 9.90 -17.82
CA ILE A 74 -9.95 11.13 -18.57
C ILE A 74 -10.97 12.18 -18.17
N LYS A 75 -10.55 13.44 -18.10
CA LYS A 75 -11.47 14.58 -18.01
C LYS A 75 -12.09 14.79 -19.39
N LYS A 76 -13.41 14.64 -19.50
CA LYS A 76 -14.13 14.81 -20.75
C LYS A 76 -15.46 15.48 -20.48
N LYS A 77 -15.72 16.57 -21.18
CA LYS A 77 -17.03 17.23 -21.18
C LYS A 77 -18.02 16.37 -21.95
N ILE A 78 -19.13 16.02 -21.31
CA ILE A 78 -20.25 15.28 -21.91
C ILE A 78 -21.51 16.10 -21.62
N ASP A 79 -22.29 16.40 -22.66
CA ASP A 79 -23.51 17.19 -22.54
C ASP A 79 -24.46 16.56 -21.52
N GLY A 80 -24.98 17.39 -20.61
CA GLY A 80 -25.86 16.97 -19.53
C GLY A 80 -25.16 16.49 -18.24
N TYR A 81 -23.82 16.47 -18.19
CA TYR A 81 -23.06 16.13 -16.98
C TYR A 81 -22.17 17.28 -16.50
N PRO A 82 -21.84 17.35 -15.19
CA PRO A 82 -20.89 18.34 -14.66
C PRO A 82 -19.49 18.24 -15.29
N ASP A 83 -18.85 19.39 -15.47
CA ASP A 83 -17.52 19.52 -16.12
C ASP A 83 -16.37 18.94 -15.27
N ASP A 84 -16.58 18.67 -13.98
CA ASP A 84 -15.60 18.06 -13.07
C ASP A 84 -15.59 16.52 -13.11
N TYR A 85 -16.47 15.91 -13.91
CA TYR A 85 -16.52 14.47 -14.05
C TYR A 85 -15.30 13.92 -14.79
N ILE A 86 -14.84 12.77 -14.32
CA ILE A 86 -13.81 11.96 -14.98
C ILE A 86 -14.46 10.66 -15.46
N TRP A 87 -14.05 10.23 -16.63
CA TRP A 87 -14.69 9.12 -17.34
C TRP A 87 -13.65 8.09 -17.72
N GLN A 88 -14.04 6.82 -17.70
CA GLN A 88 -13.25 5.76 -18.29
C GLN A 88 -13.95 5.26 -19.57
N GLU A 89 -13.17 5.21 -20.66
CA GLU A 89 -13.62 4.75 -21.97
C GLU A 89 -13.39 3.24 -22.09
N PHE A 90 -14.43 2.52 -22.49
CA PHE A 90 -14.34 1.11 -22.86
C PHE A 90 -14.66 0.97 -24.34
N LYS A 91 -13.72 0.37 -25.09
CA LYS A 91 -13.86 0.11 -26.52
C LYS A 91 -14.15 -1.36 -26.74
N TRP A 92 -15.05 -1.68 -27.66
CA TRP A 92 -15.26 -3.05 -28.12
C TRP A 92 -15.47 -3.10 -29.63
N LYS A 93 -15.34 -4.29 -30.21
CA LYS A 93 -15.65 -4.54 -31.63
C LYS A 93 -17.06 -5.08 -31.74
N MET A 94 -17.87 -4.45 -32.57
CA MET A 94 -19.20 -4.92 -32.94
C MET A 94 -19.10 -6.05 -33.97
N GLU A 95 -20.17 -6.82 -34.14
CA GLU A 95 -20.24 -7.93 -35.10
C GLU A 95 -19.99 -7.49 -36.55
N ASP A 96 -20.36 -6.26 -36.90
CA ASP A 96 -20.12 -5.66 -38.22
C ASP A 96 -18.70 -5.05 -38.38
N GLY A 97 -17.81 -5.26 -37.42
CA GLY A 97 -16.43 -4.77 -37.42
C GLY A 97 -16.25 -3.33 -36.95
N ARG A 98 -17.33 -2.56 -36.72
CA ARG A 98 -17.24 -1.20 -36.16
C ARG A 98 -16.76 -1.24 -34.72
N THR A 99 -16.21 -0.11 -34.25
CA THR A 99 -15.78 0.04 -32.85
C THR A 99 -16.86 0.75 -32.06
N GLY A 100 -17.37 0.10 -31.00
CA GLY A 100 -18.26 0.70 -30.03
C GLY A 100 -17.50 1.35 -28.88
N TYR A 101 -18.16 2.32 -28.23
CA TYR A 101 -17.62 3.07 -27.10
C TYR A 101 -18.67 3.16 -25.99
N GLN A 102 -18.26 2.90 -24.76
CA GLN A 102 -19.08 3.05 -23.57
C GLN A 102 -18.26 3.82 -22.54
N TRP A 103 -18.93 4.73 -21.84
CA TRP A 103 -18.31 5.60 -20.85
C TRP A 103 -18.91 5.29 -19.49
N PHE A 104 -18.05 5.18 -18.48
CA PHE A 104 -18.44 5.09 -17.07
C PHE A 104 -17.77 6.24 -16.32
N SER A 105 -18.57 7.05 -15.62
CA SER A 105 -18.07 8.15 -14.79
C SER A 105 -17.44 7.64 -13.48
N GLN A 106 -16.81 8.54 -12.73
CA GLN A 106 -16.28 8.24 -11.39
C GLN A 106 -17.33 7.73 -10.41
N HIS A 107 -18.63 7.93 -10.69
CA HIS A 107 -19.73 7.44 -9.86
C HIS A 107 -19.95 5.93 -9.98
N HIS A 108 -19.39 5.29 -11.02
CA HIS A 108 -19.36 3.84 -11.16
C HIS A 108 -18.12 3.21 -10.50
N ALA A 109 -17.29 3.99 -9.78
CA ALA A 109 -16.17 3.43 -9.04
C ALA A 109 -16.68 2.36 -8.05
N GLY A 110 -15.99 1.22 -8.02
CA GLY A 110 -16.38 0.04 -7.24
C GLY A 110 -17.44 -0.84 -7.89
N GLU A 111 -17.95 -0.51 -9.08
CA GLU A 111 -18.83 -1.41 -9.84
C GLU A 111 -18.06 -2.46 -10.65
N LEU A 112 -18.66 -3.63 -10.84
CA LEU A 112 -18.14 -4.65 -11.75
C LEU A 112 -18.54 -4.31 -13.18
N ILE A 113 -17.54 -4.11 -14.03
CA ILE A 113 -17.74 -3.94 -15.48
C ILE A 113 -17.39 -5.28 -16.14
N GLU A 114 -18.39 -5.92 -16.72
CA GLU A 114 -18.23 -7.19 -17.45
C GLU A 114 -18.46 -6.99 -18.94
N LEU A 115 -17.84 -7.83 -19.75
CA LEU A 115 -18.11 -7.87 -21.19
C LEU A 115 -19.24 -8.87 -21.45
N GLU A 116 -20.30 -8.42 -22.10
CA GLU A 116 -21.32 -9.30 -22.68
C GLU A 116 -20.71 -10.19 -23.78
N PRO A 117 -21.39 -11.27 -24.23
CA PRO A 117 -20.89 -12.14 -25.30
C PRO A 117 -20.54 -11.40 -26.60
N ASN A 118 -21.20 -10.28 -26.88
CA ASN A 118 -20.90 -9.39 -28.02
C ASN A 118 -19.72 -8.41 -27.77
N GLY A 119 -19.01 -8.56 -26.65
CA GLY A 119 -17.92 -7.70 -26.21
C GLY A 119 -18.35 -6.36 -25.60
N LYS A 120 -19.65 -6.05 -25.51
CA LYS A 120 -20.12 -4.78 -24.96
C LYS A 120 -19.89 -4.74 -23.45
N PRO A 121 -19.25 -3.69 -22.91
CA PRO A 121 -19.08 -3.51 -21.48
C PRO A 121 -20.42 -3.11 -20.82
N VAL A 122 -20.79 -3.82 -19.76
CA VAL A 122 -21.99 -3.55 -18.96
C VAL A 122 -21.63 -3.49 -17.48
N SER A 123 -22.27 -2.57 -16.75
CA SER A 123 -22.20 -2.59 -15.29
C SER A 123 -23.08 -3.70 -14.74
N ARG A 124 -22.53 -4.53 -13.84
CA ARG A 124 -23.26 -5.52 -13.03
C ARG A 124 -23.60 -4.99 -11.64
N GLY A 125 -23.44 -3.68 -11.41
CA GLY A 125 -23.64 -3.06 -10.11
C GLY A 125 -22.43 -3.19 -9.20
N ARG A 126 -22.67 -3.00 -7.89
CA ARG A 126 -21.61 -2.93 -6.87
C ARG A 126 -20.82 -4.22 -6.77
N CYS A 127 -19.50 -4.10 -6.68
CA CYS A 127 -18.62 -5.25 -6.47
C CYS A 127 -18.86 -5.88 -5.08
N PRO A 128 -19.09 -7.20 -4.98
CA PRO A 128 -19.33 -7.85 -3.69
C PRO A 128 -18.09 -7.89 -2.78
N THR A 129 -16.90 -7.68 -3.35
CA THR A 129 -15.63 -7.72 -2.58
C THR A 129 -15.36 -6.41 -1.82
N CYS A 130 -15.77 -5.27 -2.38
CA CYS A 130 -15.55 -3.95 -1.77
C CYS A 130 -16.83 -3.14 -1.58
N GLU A 131 -17.99 -3.72 -1.87
CA GLU A 131 -19.33 -3.13 -1.69
C GLU A 131 -19.53 -1.78 -2.41
N GLY A 132 -18.71 -1.49 -3.43
CA GLY A 132 -18.74 -0.23 -4.18
C GLY A 132 -17.67 0.79 -3.77
N ASP A 133 -16.87 0.54 -2.73
CA ASP A 133 -15.89 1.53 -2.25
C ASP A 133 -14.60 1.56 -3.08
N SER A 134 -14.42 0.61 -4.01
CA SER A 134 -13.19 0.37 -4.79
C SER A 134 -11.93 0.06 -3.95
N ARG A 135 -12.08 0.04 -2.62
CA ARG A 135 -11.05 -0.25 -1.62
C ARG A 135 -11.60 -1.23 -0.59
N VAL A 136 -10.70 -1.96 0.04
CA VAL A 136 -11.02 -2.92 1.10
C VAL A 136 -10.10 -2.68 2.29
N THR A 137 -10.52 -3.09 3.49
CA THR A 137 -9.65 -3.04 4.67
C THR A 137 -8.33 -3.74 4.39
N CYS A 138 -7.21 -3.04 4.59
CA CYS A 138 -5.88 -3.60 4.38
C CYS A 138 -5.67 -4.79 5.33
N LYS A 139 -5.44 -5.99 4.78
CA LYS A 139 -5.25 -7.22 5.57
C LYS A 139 -4.01 -7.17 6.49
N VAL A 140 -3.00 -6.36 6.13
CA VAL A 140 -1.75 -6.22 6.89
C VAL A 140 -1.96 -5.45 8.20
N CYS A 141 -2.63 -4.30 8.14
CA CYS A 141 -2.85 -3.43 9.31
C CYS A 141 -4.28 -3.45 9.85
N LYS A 142 -5.16 -4.28 9.27
CA LYS A 142 -6.55 -4.44 9.72
C LYS A 142 -7.30 -3.10 9.86
N GLY A 143 -7.09 -2.19 8.91
CA GLY A 143 -7.72 -0.85 8.93
C GLY A 143 -6.98 0.22 9.73
N SER A 144 -5.93 -0.16 10.48
CA SER A 144 -5.11 0.82 11.20
C SER A 144 -4.27 1.67 10.25
N THR A 145 -4.24 2.98 10.48
CA THR A 145 -3.29 3.89 9.82
C THR A 145 -1.86 3.70 10.35
N ARG A 146 -1.73 3.24 11.61
CA ARG A 146 -0.46 2.95 12.26
C ARG A 146 0.01 1.54 11.93
N CYS A 147 1.31 1.40 11.71
CA CYS A 147 1.93 0.09 11.57
C CYS A 147 1.70 -0.74 12.84
N PRO A 148 1.08 -1.94 12.75
CA PRO A 148 0.82 -2.75 13.93
C PRO A 148 2.10 -3.27 14.59
N ALA A 149 3.19 -3.42 13.82
CA ALA A 149 4.45 -3.96 14.34
C ALA A 149 5.17 -2.98 15.28
N CYS A 150 5.18 -1.68 14.96
CA CYS A 150 5.81 -0.65 15.81
C CYS A 150 4.81 0.30 16.47
N VAL A 151 3.51 0.03 16.36
CA VAL A 151 2.42 0.84 16.93
C VAL A 151 2.50 2.31 16.49
N GLY A 152 2.95 2.55 15.26
CA GLY A 152 3.08 3.90 14.72
C GLY A 152 4.42 4.59 14.92
N LEU A 153 5.37 4.00 15.66
CA LEU A 153 6.62 4.67 16.00
C LEU A 153 7.64 4.72 14.86
N GLY A 154 7.50 3.87 13.84
CA GLY A 154 8.48 3.73 12.76
C GLY A 154 9.76 3.00 13.16
N LYS A 155 10.06 2.90 14.45
CA LYS A 155 11.26 2.29 15.01
C LYS A 155 10.96 1.47 16.25
N PHE A 156 11.83 0.51 16.53
CA PHE A 156 11.94 -0.20 17.79
C PHE A 156 13.03 0.44 18.63
N ILE A 157 12.73 0.68 19.91
CA ILE A 157 13.66 1.28 20.87
C ILE A 157 14.03 0.20 21.89
N ARG A 158 15.33 -0.06 22.06
CA ARG A 158 15.86 -1.01 23.06
C ARG A 158 15.37 -0.63 24.46
N GLY A 159 14.87 -1.61 25.21
CA GLY A 159 14.30 -1.41 26.55
C GLY A 159 12.88 -0.86 26.58
N LYS A 160 12.28 -0.51 25.43
CA LYS A 160 10.83 -0.25 25.32
C LYS A 160 10.12 -1.37 24.59
N ASN A 161 10.49 -1.59 23.33
CA ASN A 161 9.82 -2.56 22.44
C ASN A 161 10.79 -3.60 21.88
N LEU A 162 12.10 -3.42 22.09
CA LEU A 162 13.17 -4.34 21.70
C LEU A 162 13.85 -4.89 22.95
N PHE A 163 13.86 -6.21 23.08
CA PHE A 163 14.31 -6.96 24.25
C PHE A 163 15.30 -8.04 23.85
N THR A 164 16.19 -8.37 24.77
CA THR A 164 16.96 -9.62 24.73
C THR A 164 16.23 -10.63 25.60
N LEU A 165 15.55 -11.58 24.97
CA LEU A 165 14.83 -12.64 25.65
C LEU A 165 15.74 -13.86 25.78
N THR A 166 15.78 -14.46 26.95
CA THR A 166 16.61 -15.64 27.23
C THR A 166 15.71 -16.83 27.52
N ASP A 167 15.92 -17.93 26.80
CA ASP A 167 15.17 -19.16 27.04
C ASP A 167 15.69 -19.94 28.26
N LEU A 168 15.00 -21.03 28.61
CA LEU A 168 15.41 -21.91 29.72
C LEU A 168 16.79 -22.56 29.52
N GLN A 169 17.33 -22.59 28.31
CA GLN A 169 18.66 -23.11 27.99
C GLN A 169 19.74 -22.01 27.98
N GLY A 170 19.40 -20.77 28.32
CA GLY A 170 20.33 -19.64 28.33
C GLY A 170 20.61 -19.05 26.95
N ARG A 171 19.86 -19.43 25.91
CA ARG A 171 20.03 -18.86 24.57
C ARG A 171 19.35 -17.50 24.51
N ALA A 172 20.12 -16.47 24.18
CA ALA A 172 19.64 -15.12 24.02
C ALA A 172 19.05 -14.91 22.61
N LEU A 173 17.93 -14.19 22.56
CA LEU A 173 17.22 -13.81 21.35
C LEU A 173 16.94 -12.30 21.41
N GLU A 174 17.58 -11.52 20.55
CA GLU A 174 17.18 -10.13 20.34
C GLU A 174 15.92 -10.08 19.46
N ALA A 175 14.82 -9.62 20.06
CA ALA A 175 13.54 -9.56 19.36
C ALA A 175 12.70 -8.37 19.81
N ALA A 176 11.90 -7.84 18.88
CA ALA A 176 10.86 -6.90 19.20
C ALA A 176 9.61 -7.65 19.69
N VAL A 177 9.06 -7.24 20.83
CA VAL A 177 7.85 -7.87 21.38
C VAL A 177 6.65 -7.19 20.76
N LEU A 178 5.85 -7.97 20.03
CA LEU A 178 4.67 -7.48 19.32
C LEU A 178 3.39 -7.62 20.15
N GLY A 179 3.38 -8.56 21.09
CA GLY A 179 2.24 -8.82 21.96
C GLY A 179 2.50 -9.96 22.92
N ARG A 180 1.69 -10.06 23.96
CA ARG A 180 1.83 -11.08 25.00
C ARG A 180 0.46 -11.51 25.53
N THR A 181 0.32 -12.82 25.72
CA THR A 181 -0.76 -13.46 26.49
C THR A 181 -0.15 -14.16 27.70
N ALA A 182 -0.98 -14.78 28.53
CA ALA A 182 -0.50 -15.61 29.65
C ALA A 182 0.37 -16.79 29.16
N GLU A 183 0.12 -17.30 27.96
CA GLU A 183 0.74 -18.54 27.46
C GLU A 183 1.83 -18.31 26.44
N THR A 184 1.76 -17.21 25.69
CA THR A 184 2.61 -16.96 24.53
C THR A 184 3.07 -15.51 24.46
N VAL A 185 4.32 -15.32 24.03
CA VAL A 185 4.92 -14.03 23.68
C VAL A 185 5.12 -14.01 22.17
N THR A 186 4.43 -13.11 21.47
CA THR A 186 4.62 -12.92 20.03
C THR A 186 5.77 -11.96 19.81
N VAL A 187 6.80 -12.43 19.09
CA VAL A 187 8.02 -11.68 18.86
C VAL A 187 8.34 -11.58 17.38
N LEU A 188 9.03 -10.50 16.99
CA LEU A 188 9.71 -10.33 15.71
C LEU A 188 11.21 -10.47 15.95
N ARG A 189 11.81 -11.55 15.45
CA ARG A 189 13.27 -11.71 15.47
C ARG A 189 13.87 -10.77 14.44
N LEU A 190 14.76 -9.88 14.88
CA LEU A 190 15.30 -8.83 14.00
C LEU A 190 16.31 -9.37 12.97
N ALA A 191 16.99 -10.47 13.28
CA ALA A 191 18.04 -11.02 12.43
C ALA A 191 17.53 -11.50 11.06
N ASP A 192 16.29 -12.01 11.00
CA ASP A 192 15.69 -12.60 9.79
C ASP A 192 14.23 -12.17 9.56
N GLU A 193 13.77 -11.17 10.33
CA GLU A 193 12.45 -10.57 10.21
C GLU A 193 11.28 -11.57 10.38
N GLN A 194 11.50 -12.69 11.06
CA GLN A 194 10.46 -13.70 11.30
C GLN A 194 9.64 -13.40 12.54
N VAL A 195 8.31 -13.52 12.40
CA VAL A 195 7.35 -13.45 13.51
C VAL A 195 7.02 -14.84 14.00
N PHE A 196 7.17 -15.10 15.29
CA PHE A 196 6.77 -16.36 15.91
C PHE A 196 6.31 -16.18 17.36
N GLY A 197 5.57 -17.18 17.85
CA GLY A 197 5.17 -17.25 19.24
C GLY A 197 6.16 -18.07 20.06
N ILE A 198 6.65 -17.50 21.16
CA ILE A 198 7.42 -18.23 22.16
C ILE A 198 6.47 -18.59 23.32
N PRO A 199 6.30 -19.87 23.66
CA PRO A 199 5.57 -20.24 24.87
C PRO A 199 6.21 -19.57 26.09
N ALA A 200 5.43 -18.86 26.90
CA ALA A 200 5.94 -18.10 28.05
C ALA A 200 6.71 -18.99 29.03
N LYS A 201 6.29 -20.25 29.18
CA LYS A 201 6.98 -21.28 29.98
C LYS A 201 8.39 -21.62 29.49
N ASN A 202 8.75 -21.28 28.26
CA ASN A 202 10.08 -21.52 27.69
C ASN A 202 11.04 -20.34 27.91
N LEU A 203 10.58 -19.24 28.50
CA LEU A 203 11.40 -18.09 28.83
C LEU A 203 11.87 -18.16 30.29
N ASN A 204 13.05 -17.61 30.57
CA ASN A 204 13.54 -17.51 31.94
C ASN A 204 12.77 -16.45 32.75
N ALA A 205 12.90 -16.52 34.08
CA ALA A 205 12.18 -15.64 35.00
C ALA A 205 12.50 -14.14 34.80
N GLU A 206 13.75 -13.81 34.45
CA GLU A 206 14.18 -12.43 34.19
C GLU A 206 13.48 -11.84 32.97
N SER A 207 13.44 -12.59 31.86
CA SER A 207 12.73 -12.18 30.64
C SER A 207 11.24 -12.00 30.92
N LEU A 208 10.63 -12.91 31.68
CA LEU A 208 9.22 -12.80 32.05
C LEU A 208 8.95 -11.56 32.92
N ALA A 209 9.78 -11.27 33.92
CA ALA A 209 9.63 -10.10 34.77
C ALA A 209 9.77 -8.78 33.99
N MET A 210 10.72 -8.72 33.06
CA MET A 210 10.84 -7.58 32.14
C MET A 210 9.59 -7.40 31.28
N LEU A 211 9.06 -8.51 30.74
CA LEU A 211 7.85 -8.51 29.93
C LEU A 211 6.60 -8.16 30.74
N ASP A 212 6.48 -8.55 32.00
CA ASP A 212 5.38 -8.17 32.90
C ASP A 212 5.31 -6.66 33.09
N LYS A 213 6.46 -6.00 33.21
CA LYS A 213 6.54 -4.55 33.34
C LYS A 213 6.19 -3.82 32.04
N ALA A 214 6.64 -4.32 30.90
CA ALA A 214 6.46 -3.66 29.61
C ALA A 214 5.12 -3.98 28.92
N PHE A 215 4.64 -5.22 29.08
CA PHE A 215 3.44 -5.77 28.46
C PHE A 215 2.64 -6.56 29.50
N PRO A 216 1.95 -5.87 30.42
CA PRO A 216 1.13 -6.52 31.42
C PRO A 216 0.04 -7.36 30.74
N VAL A 217 -0.08 -8.63 31.13
CA VAL A 217 -1.14 -9.51 30.63
C VAL A 217 -2.46 -9.00 31.20
N THR A 218 -3.37 -8.56 30.33
CA THR A 218 -4.72 -8.23 30.77
C THR A 218 -5.40 -9.53 31.17
N PRO A 219 -5.91 -9.67 32.42
CA PRO A 219 -6.62 -10.87 32.82
C PRO A 219 -7.80 -11.06 31.87
N SER A 220 -7.85 -12.22 31.21
CA SER A 220 -8.99 -12.59 30.38
C SER A 220 -10.22 -12.58 31.29
N THR A 221 -11.14 -11.65 31.07
CA THR A 221 -12.48 -11.71 31.66
C THR A 221 -13.09 -12.99 31.13
N ARG A 222 -13.13 -14.05 31.96
CA ARG A 222 -13.85 -15.29 31.66
C ARG A 222 -15.28 -14.89 31.30
N GLN A 223 -15.64 -15.05 30.03
CA GLN A 223 -17.03 -15.07 29.58
C GLN A 223 -17.60 -16.46 29.83
#